data_AF-A0A6M0RR49-F1
#
_entry.id   AF-A0A6M0RR49-F1
#
_cell.length_a   1.000
_cell.length_b   1.000
_cell.length_c   1.000
_cell.angle_alpha   90.00
_cell.angle_beta   90.00
_cell.angle_gamma   90.00
#
_symmetry.space_group_name_H-M   'P 1'
#
loop_
_entity.id
_entity.type
_entity.pdbx_description
1 polymer ?
#
loop_
_entity_poly.entity_id
_entity_poly.type
_entity_poly.pdbx_seq_one_letter_code
_entity_poly.pdbx_strand_id
1 'polypeptide(L)'
;MLDWNPPKLTKASSTIGYHAEHAPIVHNGAQLKSGGSIPPAPWMTTTVDELESPKIIVPEISDSVIHQAFQEFVEDVAGQMQDNLRDRRWYHPRGTQRRNGQYIPPGLRDKVDTSELLNSQEVRHG
;
A
#
# COMPACT_ATOMS: atom_id res chain seq x y z
N MET A 1 -29.97 -4.95 35.90
CA MET A 1 -29.06 -3.90 35.38
C MET A 1 -27.82 -4.62 34.92
N LEU A 2 -27.31 -4.35 33.71
CA LEU A 2 -26.11 -5.02 33.20
C LEU A 2 -24.88 -4.29 33.76
N ASP A 3 -24.12 -4.93 34.64
CA ASP A 3 -22.83 -4.41 35.13
C ASP A 3 -21.76 -4.58 34.06
N TRP A 4 -21.83 -3.73 33.03
CA TRP A 4 -20.87 -3.70 31.95
C TRP A 4 -19.64 -2.87 32.36
N ASN A 5 -18.49 -3.53 32.50
CA ASN A 5 -17.19 -2.90 32.72
C ASN A 5 -16.29 -3.16 31.51
N PRO A 6 -16.33 -2.32 30.46
CA PRO A 6 -15.57 -2.56 29.26
C PRO A 6 -14.06 -2.52 29.56
N PRO A 7 -13.26 -3.31 28.84
CA PRO A 7 -11.80 -3.25 28.98
C PRO A 7 -11.30 -1.85 28.62
N LYS A 8 -10.29 -1.37 29.37
CA LYS A 8 -9.57 -0.16 29.02
C LYS A 8 -8.65 -0.49 27.85
N LEU A 9 -8.92 0.10 26.70
CA LEU A 9 -8.11 -0.10 25.50
C LEU A 9 -6.98 0.92 25.44
N THR A 10 -5.75 0.45 25.29
CA THR A 10 -4.62 1.30 24.95
C THR A 10 -4.66 1.63 23.46
N LYS A 11 -4.12 2.78 23.08
CA LYS A 11 -4.09 3.18 21.67
C LYS A 11 -3.14 2.25 20.92
N ALA A 12 -3.65 1.54 19.93
CA ALA A 12 -2.83 0.88 18.91
C ALA A 12 -2.58 1.85 17.76
N SER A 13 -1.37 1.81 17.17
CA SER A 13 -1.06 2.56 15.96
C SER A 13 -0.19 1.75 15.02
N SER A 14 -0.30 1.99 13.72
CA SER A 14 0.56 1.34 12.74
C SER A 14 0.78 2.26 11.55
N THR A 15 1.93 2.11 10.91
CA THR A 15 2.32 2.85 9.72
C THR A 15 2.72 1.87 8.63
N ILE A 16 2.18 2.07 7.42
CA ILE A 16 2.64 1.40 6.21
C ILE A 16 3.52 2.41 5.46
N GLY A 17 4.78 2.04 5.22
CA GLY A 17 5.79 2.89 4.60
C GLY A 17 6.52 2.20 3.46
N TYR A 18 7.35 2.97 2.76
CA TYR A 18 8.21 2.49 1.68
C TYR A 18 9.60 3.14 1.82
N HIS A 19 10.67 2.34 1.77
CA HIS A 19 12.04 2.85 1.86
C HIS A 19 12.69 3.19 0.50
N ALA A 20 12.05 2.85 -0.62
CA ALA A 20 12.58 3.17 -1.95
C ALA A 20 12.46 4.68 -2.23
N GLU A 21 13.54 5.31 -2.70
CA GLU A 21 13.60 6.78 -2.84
C GLU A 21 12.54 7.33 -3.82
N HIS A 22 12.21 6.56 -4.86
CA HIS A 22 11.23 6.96 -5.88
C HIS A 22 9.78 6.64 -5.47
N ALA A 23 9.55 5.98 -4.34
CA ALA A 23 8.20 5.57 -3.89
C ALA A 23 7.23 6.76 -3.83
N PRO A 24 7.57 7.93 -3.24
CA PRO A 24 6.64 9.06 -3.18
C PRO A 24 6.18 9.55 -4.56
N ILE A 25 7.07 9.52 -5.56
CA ILE A 25 6.74 9.91 -6.94
C ILE A 25 5.74 8.93 -7.54
N VAL A 26 5.88 7.63 -7.27
CA VAL A 26 4.97 6.60 -7.77
C VAL A 26 3.61 6.69 -7.08
N HIS A 27 3.56 6.81 -5.76
CA HIS A 27 2.30 6.87 -5.01
C HIS A 27 1.54 8.18 -5.22
N ASN A 28 2.25 9.31 -5.17
CA ASN A 28 1.63 10.63 -5.08
C ASN A 28 1.76 11.46 -6.37
N GLY A 29 2.52 10.98 -7.35
CA GLY A 29 2.89 11.76 -8.52
C GLY A 29 3.99 12.77 -8.22
N ALA A 30 4.34 13.59 -9.22
CA ALA A 30 5.35 14.64 -9.06
C ALA A 30 5.18 15.78 -10.06
N GLN A 31 5.58 16.98 -9.67
CA GLN A 31 5.79 18.13 -10.55
C GLN A 31 7.24 18.11 -11.03
N LEU A 32 7.46 18.13 -12.35
CA LEU A 32 8.78 18.20 -12.95
C LEU A 32 9.24 19.65 -13.04
N LYS A 33 10.53 19.89 -12.79
CA LYS A 33 11.15 21.22 -12.94
C LYS A 33 10.95 21.84 -14.33
N SER A 34 10.71 21.02 -15.36
CA SER A 34 10.42 21.46 -16.73
C SER A 34 8.95 21.82 -16.98
N GLY A 35 8.11 21.93 -15.95
CA GLY A 35 6.68 22.29 -16.05
C GLY A 35 5.73 21.15 -16.43
N GLY A 36 6.20 19.90 -16.51
CA GLY A 36 5.35 18.72 -16.74
C GLY A 36 4.93 18.06 -15.42
N SER A 37 3.88 17.25 -15.43
CA SER A 37 3.46 16.45 -14.27
C SER A 37 3.55 14.95 -14.53
N ILE A 38 3.88 14.21 -13.47
CA ILE A 38 3.73 12.77 -13.38
C ILE A 38 2.49 12.53 -12.51
N PRO A 39 1.42 11.91 -13.03
CA PRO A 39 0.26 11.58 -12.21
C PRO A 39 0.59 10.49 -11.19
N PRO A 40 -0.09 10.45 -10.04
CA PRO A 40 0.00 9.34 -9.10
C PRO A 40 -0.43 8.04 -9.78
N ALA A 41 0.17 6.92 -9.37
CA ALA A 41 -0.25 5.62 -9.83
C ALA A 41 -1.58 5.22 -9.16
N PRO A 42 -2.60 4.78 -9.92
CA PRO A 42 -3.96 4.60 -9.42
C PRO A 42 -4.13 3.43 -8.44
N TRP A 43 -3.16 2.52 -8.33
CA TRP A 43 -3.30 1.31 -7.51
C TRP A 43 -3.49 1.60 -6.02
N MET A 44 -3.00 2.74 -5.49
CA MET A 44 -3.25 3.16 -4.11
C MET A 44 -4.73 3.47 -3.90
N THR A 45 -5.30 4.32 -4.76
CA THR A 45 -6.73 4.64 -4.74
C THR A 45 -7.57 3.39 -4.96
N THR A 46 -7.15 2.50 -5.86
CA THR A 46 -7.89 1.28 -6.10
C THR A 46 -7.80 0.28 -4.95
N THR A 47 -6.70 0.27 -4.18
CA THR A 47 -6.64 -0.52 -2.94
C THR A 47 -7.65 -0.04 -1.92
N VAL A 48 -7.87 1.27 -1.80
CA VAL A 48 -8.91 1.80 -0.92
C VAL A 48 -10.31 1.42 -1.44
N ASP A 49 -10.55 1.57 -2.75
CA ASP A 49 -11.85 1.30 -3.35
C ASP A 49 -12.23 -0.19 -3.32
N GLU A 50 -11.24 -1.08 -3.41
CA GLU A 50 -11.41 -2.54 -3.46
C GLU A 50 -11.08 -3.22 -2.13
N LEU A 51 -10.86 -2.46 -1.06
CA LEU A 51 -10.59 -3.03 0.25
C LEU A 51 -11.78 -3.83 0.75
N GLU A 52 -11.65 -5.15 0.71
CA GLU A 52 -12.54 -6.05 1.41
C GLU A 52 -12.04 -6.15 2.84
N SER A 53 -12.75 -5.49 3.77
CA SER A 53 -12.40 -5.54 5.19
C SER A 53 -12.30 -7.00 5.65
N PRO A 54 -11.12 -7.45 6.13
CA PRO A 54 -10.96 -8.83 6.54
C PRO A 54 -11.89 -9.12 7.71
N LYS A 55 -12.52 -10.30 7.67
CA LYS A 55 -13.35 -10.77 8.77
C LYS A 55 -12.45 -11.29 9.89
N ILE A 56 -12.08 -10.42 10.81
CA ILE A 56 -11.28 -10.78 11.98
C ILE A 56 -12.22 -11.09 13.13
N ILE A 57 -12.14 -12.32 13.64
CA ILE A 57 -12.94 -12.79 14.77
C ILE A 57 -12.08 -12.73 16.02
N VAL A 58 -12.43 -11.83 16.93
CA VAL A 58 -11.80 -11.75 18.25
C VAL A 58 -12.53 -12.65 19.24
N PRO A 59 -11.87 -13.69 19.80
CA PRO A 59 -12.51 -14.67 20.69
C PRO A 59 -12.88 -14.08 22.05
N GLU A 60 -12.21 -13.01 22.45
CA GLU A 60 -12.44 -12.25 23.68
C GLU A 60 -12.13 -10.77 23.46
N ILE A 61 -12.74 -9.91 24.29
CA ILE A 61 -12.49 -8.47 24.26
C ILE A 61 -11.43 -8.18 25.34
N SER A 62 -10.15 -8.29 24.95
CA SER A 62 -9.00 -7.89 25.77
C SER A 62 -8.08 -6.96 24.97
N ASP A 63 -7.31 -6.12 25.67
CA ASP A 63 -6.45 -5.11 25.04
C ASP A 63 -5.44 -5.75 24.07
N SER A 64 -4.78 -6.84 24.51
CA SER A 64 -3.82 -7.59 23.68
C SER A 64 -4.47 -8.22 22.45
N VAL A 65 -5.67 -8.79 22.59
CA VAL A 65 -6.38 -9.44 21.48
C VAL A 65 -6.86 -8.41 20.46
N ILE A 66 -7.32 -7.24 20.91
CA ILE A 66 -7.69 -6.13 20.02
C ILE A 66 -6.47 -5.56 19.30
N HIS A 67 -5.33 -5.44 19.99
CA HIS A 67 -4.08 -5.02 19.37
C HIS A 67 -3.62 -5.99 18.30
N GLN A 68 -3.65 -7.29 18.58
CA GLN A 68 -3.31 -8.31 17.59
C GLN A 68 -4.25 -8.26 16.39
N ALA A 69 -5.58 -8.18 16.62
CA ALA A 69 -6.55 -8.04 15.54
C ALA A 69 -6.33 -6.78 14.69
N PHE A 70 -5.93 -5.66 15.32
CA PHE A 70 -5.57 -4.45 14.59
C PHE A 70 -4.30 -4.63 13.76
N GLN A 71 -3.28 -5.31 14.27
CA GLN A 71 -2.06 -5.62 13.52
C GLN A 71 -2.38 -6.52 12.32
N GLU A 72 -3.17 -7.57 12.51
CA GLU A 72 -3.64 -8.46 11.43
C GLU A 72 -4.39 -7.69 10.34
N PHE A 73 -5.29 -6.77 10.73
CA PHE A 73 -5.98 -5.89 9.77
C PHE A 73 -5.00 -5.06 8.93
N VAL A 74 -3.99 -4.47 9.57
CA VAL A 74 -3.01 -3.62 8.87
C VAL A 74 -2.14 -4.45 7.92
N GLU A 75 -1.75 -5.65 8.33
CA GLU A 75 -0.99 -6.58 7.47
C GLU A 75 -1.81 -7.02 6.26
N ASP A 76 -3.10 -7.30 6.42
CA ASP A 76 -4.01 -7.62 5.30
C ASP A 76 -4.13 -6.44 4.32
N VAL A 77 -4.28 -5.21 4.83
CA VAL A 77 -4.27 -4.00 4.00
C VAL A 77 -2.96 -3.87 3.24
N ALA A 78 -1.82 -4.07 3.90
CA ALA A 78 -0.50 -4.02 3.27
C ALA A 78 -0.33 -5.10 2.19
N GLY A 79 -0.85 -6.30 2.41
CA GLY A 79 -0.91 -7.38 1.43
C GLY A 79 -1.74 -7.01 0.21
N GLN A 80 -2.91 -6.42 0.40
CA GLN A 80 -3.75 -5.99 -0.73
C GLN A 80 -3.12 -4.86 -1.54
N MET A 81 -2.38 -3.95 -0.89
CA MET A 81 -1.56 -2.95 -1.59
C MET A 81 -0.54 -3.62 -2.50
N GLN A 82 0.12 -4.70 -2.05
CA GLN A 82 1.07 -5.47 -2.85
C GLN A 82 0.39 -6.16 -4.04
N ASP A 83 -0.78 -6.74 -3.84
CA ASP A 83 -1.53 -7.43 -4.89
C ASP A 83 -2.00 -6.45 -5.96
N ASN A 84 -2.56 -5.31 -5.56
CA ASN A 84 -2.92 -4.23 -6.48
C ASN A 84 -1.71 -3.65 -7.20
N LEU A 85 -0.56 -3.57 -6.54
CA LEU A 85 0.69 -3.12 -7.16
C LEU A 85 1.17 -4.08 -8.26
N ARG A 86 0.88 -5.39 -8.12
CA ARG A 86 1.23 -6.48 -9.06
C ARG A 86 0.21 -6.70 -10.17
N ASP A 87 -0.99 -6.14 -10.05
CA ASP A 87 -2.10 -6.44 -10.97
C ASP A 87 -1.78 -6.08 -12.43
N ARG A 88 -2.11 -7.02 -13.33
CA ARG A 88 -1.95 -6.90 -14.79
C ARG A 88 -2.89 -5.85 -15.40
N ARG A 89 -3.91 -5.36 -14.71
CA ARG A 89 -4.71 -4.23 -15.21
C ARG A 89 -3.89 -2.95 -15.39
N TRP A 90 -2.73 -2.86 -14.73
CA TRP A 90 -1.75 -1.79 -14.92
C TRP A 90 -0.74 -2.09 -16.04
N TYR A 91 -0.98 -3.13 -16.84
CA TYR A 91 -0.14 -3.51 -17.97
C TYR A 91 -0.32 -2.55 -19.15
N HIS A 92 0.80 -2.10 -19.69
CA HIS A 92 0.87 -1.25 -20.87
C HIS A 92 1.28 -2.06 -22.10
N PRO A 93 0.43 -2.13 -23.13
CA PRO A 93 0.65 -3.01 -24.28
C PRO A 93 1.68 -2.48 -25.29
N ARG A 94 2.27 -1.31 -25.08
CA ARG A 94 3.24 -0.69 -26.00
C ARG A 94 4.53 -0.37 -25.27
N GLY A 95 5.65 -0.65 -25.92
CA GLY A 95 6.95 -0.20 -25.45
C GLY A 95 7.09 1.31 -25.60
N THR A 96 7.82 1.94 -24.69
CA THR A 96 8.07 3.38 -24.70
C THR A 96 9.57 3.65 -24.61
N GLN A 97 10.00 4.82 -25.06
CA GLN A 97 11.40 5.23 -24.93
C GLN A 97 11.48 6.40 -23.93
N ARG A 98 12.41 6.29 -22.98
CA ARG A 98 12.68 7.35 -22.01
C ARG A 98 13.42 8.52 -22.66
N ARG A 99 13.41 9.67 -21.98
CA ARG A 99 14.20 10.84 -22.39
C ARG A 99 15.72 10.58 -22.41
N ASN A 100 16.22 9.64 -21.60
CA ASN A 100 17.62 9.21 -21.61
C ASN A 100 17.92 8.13 -22.68
N GLY A 101 16.97 7.83 -23.56
CA GLY A 101 17.12 6.84 -24.64
C GLY A 101 16.83 5.40 -24.25
N GLN A 102 16.66 5.08 -22.96
CA GLN A 102 16.36 3.73 -22.48
C GLN A 102 15.01 3.25 -23.04
N TYR A 103 15.02 2.10 -23.70
CA TYR A 103 13.81 1.44 -24.20
C TYR A 103 13.14 0.63 -23.10
N ILE A 104 11.83 0.82 -22.97
CA ILE A 104 10.95 0.10 -22.06
C ILE A 104 10.07 -0.83 -22.88
N PRO A 105 10.15 -2.16 -22.70
CA PRO A 105 9.31 -3.09 -23.44
C PRO A 105 7.82 -2.96 -23.06
N PRO A 106 6.88 -3.42 -23.93
CA PRO A 106 5.51 -3.69 -23.53
C PRO A 106 5.47 -4.59 -22.28
N GLY A 107 4.62 -4.27 -21.32
CA GLY A 107 4.74 -4.83 -19.98
C GLY A 107 3.88 -4.09 -18.97
N LEU A 108 3.86 -4.52 -17.70
CA LEU A 108 3.65 -3.55 -16.62
C LEU A 108 4.59 -2.38 -16.90
N ARG A 109 4.07 -1.15 -17.06
CA ARG A 109 4.92 0.00 -17.40
C ARG A 109 6.10 -0.02 -16.45
N ASP A 110 7.28 0.19 -16.99
CA ASP A 110 8.49 0.27 -16.20
C ASP A 110 8.32 1.27 -15.06
N LYS A 111 8.16 0.72 -13.85
CA LYS A 111 8.35 1.42 -12.59
C LYS A 111 9.85 1.60 -12.30
N VAL A 112 10.78 1.09 -13.13
CA VAL A 112 12.20 0.74 -12.81
C VAL A 112 12.35 -0.24 -11.68
N ASP A 113 11.46 -0.17 -10.71
CA ASP A 113 11.59 -0.69 -9.37
C ASP A 113 10.30 -1.33 -8.93
N THR A 114 9.54 -2.02 -9.77
CA THR A 114 8.40 -2.80 -9.23
C THR A 114 8.93 -3.76 -8.17
N SER A 115 10.06 -4.42 -8.41
CA SER A 115 10.71 -5.26 -7.41
C SER A 115 11.24 -4.48 -6.22
N GLU A 116 11.98 -3.37 -6.40
CA GLU A 116 12.48 -2.59 -5.26
C GLU A 116 11.33 -1.95 -4.47
N LEU A 117 10.34 -1.35 -5.13
CA LEU A 117 9.14 -0.79 -4.51
C LEU A 117 8.34 -1.85 -3.76
N LEU A 118 8.11 -3.03 -4.36
CA LEU A 118 7.47 -4.18 -3.69
C LEU A 118 8.29 -4.60 -2.45
N ASN A 119 9.60 -4.75 -2.60
CA ASN A 119 10.51 -5.14 -1.52
C ASN A 119 10.68 -4.05 -0.45
N SER A 120 10.33 -2.80 -0.78
CA SER A 120 10.53 -1.66 0.11
C SER A 120 9.38 -1.38 1.06
N GLN A 121 8.23 -2.03 0.86
CA GLN A 121 7.10 -1.88 1.75
C GLN A 121 7.47 -2.39 3.14
N GLU A 122 7.15 -1.60 4.16
CA GLU A 122 7.32 -1.98 5.55
C GLU A 122 6.06 -1.63 6.35
N VAL A 123 5.72 -2.50 7.30
CA VAL A 123 4.68 -2.25 8.31
C VAL A 123 5.38 -2.09 9.65
N ARG A 124 5.05 -1.01 10.35
CA ARG A 124 5.57 -0.72 11.70
C ARG A 124 4.41 -0.54 12.66
N HIS A 125 4.32 -1.40 13.66
CA HIS A 125 3.35 -1.29 14.75
C HIS A 125 3.98 -0.50 15.92
N GLY A 126 3.18 0.34 16.57
CA GLY A 126 3.57 1.15 17.72
C GLY A 126 2.74 0.86 18.95
#